data_AF-A0A8J8DVB7-F1
#
_entry.id   AF-A0A8J8DVB7-F1
#
_cell.length_a   1.000
_cell.length_b   1.000
_cell.length_c   1.000
_cell.angle_alpha   90.00
_cell.angle_beta   90.00
_cell.angle_gamma   90.00
#
_symmetry.space_group_name_H-M   'P 1'
#
loop_
_entity.id
_entity.type
_entity.pdbx_description
1 polymer ?
#
loop_
_entity_poly.entity_id
_entity_poly.type
_entity_poly.pdbx_seq_one_letter_code
_entity_poly.pdbx_strand_id
1 'polypeptide(L)'
;MEEFAEKLKQDLGELEKDEEAPKETVPFKGLMNAKLEVLSILNGIEFAGFSEEAKRKAIEKLNSRIAELSRERLTLENLQRLGLYAFALEIIKTRNFERLKEVERL
;
A
#
# COMPACT_ATOMS: atom_id res chain seq x y z
N MET A 1 -30.06 -24.45 31.20
CA MET A 1 -28.93 -24.86 30.34
C MET A 1 -29.30 -24.89 28.86
N GLU A 2 -30.58 -25.12 28.49
CA GLU A 2 -31.02 -25.13 27.08
C GLU A 2 -31.04 -23.74 26.40
N GLU A 3 -31.42 -22.67 27.11
CA GLU A 3 -31.40 -21.29 26.58
C GLU A 3 -30.03 -20.82 26.08
N PHE A 4 -28.95 -21.27 26.73
CA PHE A 4 -27.59 -20.89 26.33
C PHE A 4 -27.17 -21.58 25.02
N ALA A 5 -27.65 -22.80 24.79
CA ALA A 5 -27.37 -23.55 23.57
C ALA A 5 -28.18 -23.00 22.37
N GLU A 6 -29.40 -22.52 22.59
CA GLU A 6 -30.18 -21.84 21.54
C GLU A 6 -29.58 -20.48 21.18
N LYS A 7 -29.14 -19.70 22.17
CA LYS A 7 -28.46 -18.42 21.95
C LYS A 7 -27.16 -18.60 21.15
N LEU A 8 -26.35 -19.60 21.49
CA LEU A 8 -25.13 -19.92 20.73
C LEU A 8 -25.41 -20.34 19.28
N LYS A 9 -26.49 -21.09 19.02
CA LYS A 9 -26.89 -21.46 17.65
C LYS A 9 -27.35 -20.26 16.84
N GLN A 10 -28.04 -19.32 17.48
CA GLN A 10 -28.47 -18.09 16.84
C GLN A 10 -27.28 -17.17 16.52
N ASP A 11 -26.37 -16.99 17.48
CA ASP A 11 -25.16 -16.19 17.31
C ASP A 11 -24.23 -16.79 16.23
N LEU A 12 -24.11 -18.12 16.15
CA LEU A 12 -23.34 -18.81 15.10
C LEU A 12 -24.01 -18.72 13.72
N GLY A 13 -25.34 -18.82 13.65
CA GLY A 13 -26.09 -18.70 12.40
C GLY A 13 -26.11 -17.28 11.82
N GLU A 14 -25.88 -16.26 12.65
CA GLU A 14 -25.71 -14.86 12.23
C GLU A 14 -24.27 -14.58 11.75
N LEU A 15 -23.26 -15.28 12.30
CA LEU A 15 -21.86 -15.17 11.88
C LEU A 15 -21.57 -15.79 10.50
N GLU A 16 -22.36 -16.78 10.06
CA GLU A 16 -22.18 -17.44 8.76
C GLU A 16 -22.77 -16.66 7.57
N LYS A 17 -23.46 -15.52 7.80
CA LYS A 17 -24.17 -14.80 6.73
C LYS A 17 -23.44 -13.64 6.08
N ASP A 18 -22.28 -13.22 6.56
CA ASP A 18 -21.57 -12.04 6.05
C ASP A 18 -20.07 -12.27 5.73
N GLU A 19 -19.71 -13.49 5.32
CA GLU A 19 -18.44 -13.68 4.60
C GLU A 19 -18.71 -14.21 3.19
N GLU A 20 -19.22 -13.33 2.32
CA GLU A 20 -18.90 -13.46 0.89
C GLU A 20 -17.37 -13.46 0.79
N ALA A 21 -16.80 -14.62 0.49
CA ALA A 21 -15.40 -14.78 0.15
C ALA A 21 -14.99 -13.69 -0.86
N PRO A 22 -13.84 -13.01 -0.66
CA PRO A 22 -13.45 -11.92 -1.53
C PRO A 22 -13.30 -12.44 -2.95
N LYS A 23 -14.23 -12.04 -3.84
CA LYS A 23 -14.19 -12.32 -5.27
C LYS A 23 -12.87 -11.77 -5.82
N GLU A 24 -12.05 -12.67 -6.33
CA GLU A 24 -10.77 -12.39 -6.94
C GLU A 24 -10.86 -11.36 -8.09
N THR A 25 -9.84 -10.49 -8.13
CA THR A 25 -9.27 -9.86 -9.33
C THR A 25 -10.06 -8.77 -10.07
N VAL A 26 -10.46 -7.72 -9.35
CA VAL A 26 -10.48 -6.39 -10.00
C VAL A 26 -9.02 -5.93 -10.07
N PRO A 27 -8.47 -5.52 -11.22
CA PRO A 27 -7.11 -5.02 -11.27
C PRO A 27 -6.99 -3.87 -10.27
N PHE A 28 -6.02 -4.00 -9.36
CA PHE A 28 -5.61 -3.01 -8.37
C PHE A 28 -5.15 -1.72 -9.07
N LYS A 29 -6.09 -0.97 -9.64
CA LYS A 29 -5.80 0.24 -10.40
C LYS A 29 -5.07 1.25 -9.52
N GLY A 30 -5.40 1.31 -8.22
CA GLY A 30 -4.69 2.14 -7.26
C GLY A 30 -3.24 1.68 -7.02
N LEU A 31 -2.98 0.37 -6.97
CA LEU A 31 -1.63 -0.16 -6.83
C LEU A 31 -0.79 0.10 -8.08
N MET A 32 -1.35 -0.13 -9.28
CA MET A 32 -0.66 0.14 -10.54
C MET A 32 -0.29 1.63 -10.66
N ASN A 33 -1.22 2.52 -10.27
CA ASN A 33 -0.96 3.96 -10.24
C ASN A 33 0.15 4.32 -9.24
N ALA A 34 0.14 3.71 -8.05
CA ALA A 34 1.19 3.91 -7.05
C ALA A 34 2.55 3.42 -7.55
N LYS A 35 2.61 2.26 -8.23
CA LYS A 35 3.82 1.73 -8.86
C LYS A 35 4.38 2.69 -9.90
N LEU A 36 3.54 3.16 -10.83
CA LEU A 36 3.95 4.11 -11.85
C LEU A 36 4.45 5.43 -11.24
N GLU A 37 3.77 5.92 -10.20
CA GLU A 37 4.20 7.13 -9.50
C GLU A 37 5.56 6.95 -8.81
N VAL A 38 5.78 5.82 -8.12
CA VAL A 38 7.06 5.50 -7.48
C VAL A 38 8.18 5.39 -8.50
N LEU A 39 7.97 4.66 -9.60
CA LEU A 39 8.97 4.53 -10.67
C LEU A 39 9.29 5.90 -11.28
N SER A 40 8.27 6.74 -11.51
CA SER A 40 8.46 8.09 -12.03
C SER A 40 9.30 8.96 -11.09
N ILE A 41 9.08 8.85 -9.78
CA ILE A 41 9.86 9.56 -8.75
C ILE A 41 11.31 9.08 -8.77
N LEU A 42 11.54 7.77 -8.72
CA LEU A 42 12.87 7.19 -8.63
C LEU A 42 13.69 7.48 -9.90
N ASN A 43 13.10 7.32 -11.07
CA ASN A 43 13.73 7.69 -12.34
C ASN A 43 14.04 9.20 -12.38
N GLY A 44 13.16 10.05 -11.86
CA GLY A 44 13.41 11.49 -11.76
C GLY A 44 14.64 11.83 -10.90
N ILE A 45 14.88 11.07 -9.82
CA ILE A 45 16.10 11.23 -9.00
C ILE A 45 17.33 10.77 -9.79
N GLU A 46 17.25 9.64 -10.47
CA GLU A 46 18.34 9.11 -11.30
C GLU A 46 18.73 10.09 -12.42
N PHE A 47 17.75 10.61 -13.18
CA PHE A 47 17.98 11.63 -14.21
C PHE A 47 18.59 12.92 -13.65
N ALA A 48 18.28 13.26 -12.40
CA ALA A 48 18.87 14.40 -11.70
C ALA A 48 20.25 14.08 -11.09
N GLY A 49 20.88 12.96 -11.46
CA GLY A 49 22.19 12.54 -10.97
C GLY A 49 22.22 12.29 -9.47
N PHE A 50 21.10 11.86 -8.88
CA PHE A 50 20.94 11.68 -7.44
C PHE A 50 21.26 12.93 -6.61
N SER A 51 20.99 14.13 -7.13
CA SER A 51 21.18 15.37 -6.39
C SER A 51 20.38 15.39 -5.09
N GLU A 52 20.93 16.04 -4.06
CA GLU A 52 20.27 16.14 -2.74
C GLU A 52 18.94 16.92 -2.85
N GLU A 53 18.86 17.89 -3.76
CA GLU A 53 17.63 18.61 -4.08
C GLU A 53 16.53 17.67 -4.61
N ALA A 54 16.87 16.79 -5.56
CA ALA A 54 15.93 15.82 -6.12
C ALA A 54 15.48 14.81 -5.06
N LYS A 55 16.41 14.31 -4.23
CA LYS A 55 16.08 13.42 -3.11
C LYS A 55 15.13 14.09 -2.12
N ARG A 56 15.37 15.35 -1.74
CA ARG A 56 14.51 16.09 -0.82
C ARG A 56 13.09 16.21 -1.37
N LYS A 57 12.93 16.63 -2.62
CA LYS A 57 11.62 16.75 -3.29
C LYS A 57 10.90 15.40 -3.39
N ALA A 58 11.63 14.33 -3.68
CA ALA A 58 11.08 12.99 -3.72
C ALA A 58 10.58 12.53 -2.34
N ILE A 59 11.36 12.77 -1.28
CA ILE A 59 10.99 12.47 0.11
C ILE A 59 9.72 13.25 0.50
N GLU A 60 9.66 14.56 0.21
CA GLU A 60 8.49 15.39 0.48
C GLU A 60 7.24 14.82 -0.21
N LYS A 61 7.35 14.47 -1.50
CA LYS A 61 6.23 13.91 -2.27
C LYS A 61 5.76 12.56 -1.72
N LEU A 62 6.68 11.65 -1.41
CA LEU A 62 6.34 10.33 -0.83
C LEU A 62 5.69 10.46 0.54
N ASN A 63 6.21 11.34 1.40
CA ASN A 63 5.59 11.62 2.70
C ASN A 63 4.17 12.19 2.56
N SER A 64 3.94 13.08 1.58
CA SER A 64 2.59 13.60 1.30
C SER A 64 1.63 12.47 0.93
N ARG A 65 2.04 11.55 0.05
CA ARG A 65 1.22 10.39 -0.35
C ARG A 65 0.91 9.47 0.81
N ILE A 66 1.90 9.20 1.66
CA ILE A 66 1.71 8.40 2.87
C ILE A 66 0.72 9.09 3.82
N ALA A 67 0.86 10.40 4.03
CA ALA A 67 -0.03 11.16 4.92
C ALA A 67 -1.47 11.23 4.39
N GLU A 68 -1.66 11.39 3.08
CA GLU A 68 -2.96 11.31 2.40
C GLU A 68 -3.61 9.94 2.64
N LEU A 69 -2.90 8.86 2.33
CA LEU A 69 -3.42 7.50 2.45
C LEU A 69 -3.65 7.05 3.90
N SER A 70 -2.84 7.53 4.85
CA SER A 70 -2.99 7.19 6.27
C SER A 70 -4.31 7.72 6.87
N ARG A 71 -4.99 8.64 6.19
CA ARG A 71 -6.31 9.17 6.59
C ARG A 71 -7.47 8.39 5.96
N GLU A 72 -7.19 7.53 4.99
CA GLU A 72 -8.18 6.68 4.34
C GLU A 72 -8.45 5.40 5.14
N ARG A 73 -9.50 4.66 4.80
CA ARG A 73 -9.78 3.35 5.39
C ARG A 73 -8.64 2.38 5.06
N LEU A 74 -8.22 1.59 6.05
CA LEU A 74 -7.21 0.53 5.90
C LEU A 74 -7.78 -0.68 5.14
N THR A 75 -7.92 -0.53 3.83
CA THR A 75 -8.20 -1.63 2.91
C THR A 75 -6.90 -2.31 2.48
N LEU A 76 -6.98 -3.53 1.94
CA LEU A 76 -5.82 -4.24 1.40
C LEU A 76 -5.09 -3.41 0.33
N GLU A 77 -5.83 -2.79 -0.59
CA GLU A 77 -5.27 -1.92 -1.62
C GLU A 77 -4.54 -0.71 -1.03
N ASN A 78 -5.13 -0.03 -0.04
CA ASN A 78 -4.50 1.11 0.60
C ASN A 78 -3.25 0.73 1.39
N LEU A 79 -3.25 -0.44 2.05
CA LEU A 79 -2.07 -0.98 2.74
C LEU A 79 -0.94 -1.29 1.75
N GLN A 80 -1.25 -1.90 0.60
CA GLN A 80 -0.24 -2.17 -0.42
C GLN A 80 0.35 -0.88 -1.01
N ARG A 81 -0.50 0.13 -1.29
CA ARG A 81 -0.04 1.46 -1.74
C ARG A 81 0.86 2.13 -0.70
N LEU A 82 0.45 2.12 0.58
CA LEU A 82 1.26 2.63 1.70
C LEU A 82 2.61 1.93 1.77
N GLY A 83 2.61 0.60 1.71
CA GLY A 83 3.84 -0.21 1.72
C GLY A 83 4.77 0.17 0.57
N LEU A 84 4.23 0.41 -0.63
CA LEU A 84 5.03 0.78 -1.80
C LEU A 84 5.66 2.17 -1.67
N TYR A 85 4.91 3.16 -1.19
CA TYR A 85 5.46 4.50 -0.95
C TYR A 85 6.49 4.51 0.18
N ALA A 86 6.23 3.79 1.27
CA ALA A 86 7.16 3.65 2.38
C ALA A 86 8.45 2.93 1.94
N PHE A 87 8.31 1.91 1.10
CA PHE A 87 9.45 1.19 0.53
C PHE A 87 10.35 2.10 -0.33
N ALA A 88 9.75 2.89 -1.23
CA ALA A 88 10.47 3.86 -2.03
C ALA A 88 11.18 4.92 -1.18
N LEU A 89 10.54 5.37 -0.09
CA LEU A 89 11.12 6.32 0.85
C LEU A 89 12.38 5.75 1.51
N GLU A 90 12.34 4.49 1.90
CA GLU A 90 13.48 3.80 2.51
C GLU A 90 14.66 3.65 1.53
N ILE A 91 14.39 3.31 0.27
CA ILE A 91 15.40 3.26 -0.80
C ILE A 91 16.15 4.60 -0.89
N ILE A 92 15.43 5.72 -0.90
CA ILE A 92 16.02 7.05 -1.04
C ILE A 92 16.84 7.42 0.21
N LYS A 93 16.29 7.18 1.40
CA LYS A 93 16.96 7.51 2.68
C LYS A 93 18.24 6.70 2.91
N THR A 94 18.20 5.41 2.60
CA THR A 94 19.35 4.49 2.76
C THR A 94 20.32 4.54 1.58
N ARG A 95 19.98 5.28 0.52
CA ARG A 95 20.73 5.35 -0.74
C ARG A 95 20.89 3.97 -1.41
N ASN A 96 19.97 3.05 -1.14
CA ASN A 96 20.01 1.68 -1.66
C ASN A 96 19.24 1.56 -2.97
N PHE A 97 19.72 2.25 -4.00
CA PHE A 97 19.05 2.34 -5.30
C PHE A 97 19.10 1.03 -6.11
N GLU A 98 19.94 0.04 -5.74
CA GLU A 98 19.91 -1.30 -6.37
C GLU A 98 18.55 -1.99 -6.23
N ARG A 99 17.80 -1.64 -5.17
CA ARG A 99 16.47 -2.17 -4.87
C ARG A 99 15.37 -1.60 -5.76
N LEU A 100 15.66 -0.65 -6.67
CA LEU A 100 14.70 -0.17 -7.67
C LEU A 100 14.08 -1.30 -8.48
N LYS A 101 14.89 -2.31 -8.83
CA LYS A 101 14.48 -3.49 -9.59
C LYS A 101 13.39 -4.30 -8.90
N GLU A 102 13.27 -4.20 -7.57
CA GLU A 102 12.19 -4.84 -6.83
C GLU A 102 10.84 -4.18 -7.15
N VAL A 103 10.81 -2.86 -7.30
CA VAL A 103 9.58 -2.12 -7.67
C VAL A 103 9.15 -2.47 -9.10
N GLU A 104 10.10 -2.61 -10.03
CA GLU A 104 9.81 -2.96 -11.43
C GLU A 104 9.10 -4.31 -11.57
N ARG A 105 9.39 -5.26 -10.68
CA ARG A 105 8.90 -6.64 -10.73
C ARG A 105 7.53 -6.87 -10.07
N LEU A 106 7.00 -5.88 -9.34
CA LEU A 106 5.68 -5.94 -8.67
C LEU A 106 4.51 -5.89 -9.66
#